data_AF-A0A151IKP4-F1
#
_entry.id   AF-A0A151IKP4-F1
#
_cell.length_a   1.000
_cell.length_b   1.000
_cell.length_c   1.000
_cell.angle_alpha   90.00
_cell.angle_beta   90.00
_cell.angle_gamma   90.00
#
_symmetry.space_group_name_H-M   'P 1'
#
loop_
_entity.id
_entity.type
_entity.pdbx_description
1 polymer ?
#
loop_
_entity_poly.entity_id
_entity_poly.type
_entity_poly.pdbx_seq_one_letter_code
_entity_poly.pdbx_strand_id
1 'polypeptide(L)'
;METLGQIGPVADKIRTSSRPAVYALYRLIFEKEGDRTSRRQLRGFRGFDFNDASDEYGGKLEYAAVFSIGDLTSMCNILGLDYTGSKEELRQRIIRALMNIGT
;
A
#
# COMPACT_ATOMS: atom_id res chain seq x y z
N MET A 1 17.28 3.55 -0.56
CA MET A 1 15.81 3.39 -0.51
C MET A 1 15.32 3.15 -1.90
N GLU A 2 14.85 1.93 -2.15
CA GLU A 2 14.17 1.58 -3.40
C GLU A 2 12.77 2.18 -3.42
N THR A 3 12.24 2.47 -4.59
CA THR A 3 10.82 2.83 -4.75
C THR A 3 9.99 1.60 -5.12
N LEU A 4 8.67 1.66 -4.92
CA LEU A 4 7.76 0.62 -5.44
C LEU A 4 7.90 0.40 -6.95
N GLY A 5 8.37 1.41 -7.69
CA GLY A 5 8.65 1.33 -9.12
C GLY A 5 9.94 0.60 -9.49
N GLN A 6 10.85 0.39 -8.53
CA GLN A 6 12.09 -0.38 -8.72
C GLN A 6 11.89 -1.87 -8.41
N ILE A 7 10.88 -2.22 -7.60
CA ILE A 7 10.46 -3.61 -7.38
C ILE A 7 9.67 -4.10 -8.61
N GLY A 8 10.33 -4.81 -9.51
CA GLY A 8 9.76 -5.24 -10.81
C GLY A 8 8.34 -5.81 -10.74
N PRO A 9 8.08 -6.87 -9.95
CA PRO A 9 6.74 -7.45 -9.81
C PRO A 9 5.67 -6.45 -9.34
N VAL A 10 6.01 -5.59 -8.39
CA VAL A 10 5.09 -4.57 -7.85
C VAL A 10 4.85 -3.46 -8.87
N ALA A 11 5.89 -3.00 -9.57
CA ALA A 11 5.79 -2.01 -10.61
C ALA A 11 4.84 -2.46 -11.74
N ASP A 12 4.92 -3.74 -12.13
CA ASP A 12 4.03 -4.34 -13.13
C ASP A 12 2.60 -4.50 -12.64
N LYS A 13 2.41 -4.87 -11.37
CA LYS A 13 1.07 -4.88 -10.75
C LYS A 13 0.47 -3.48 -10.67
N ILE A 14 1.23 -2.45 -10.33
CA ILE A 14 0.75 -1.05 -10.34
C ILE A 14 0.31 -0.62 -11.76
N ARG A 15 1.00 -1.09 -12.80
CA ARG A 15 0.64 -0.81 -14.21
C ARG A 15 -0.65 -1.51 -14.63
N THR A 16 -0.80 -2.79 -14.27
CA THR A 16 -1.84 -3.67 -14.82
C THR A 16 -3.11 -3.77 -13.97
N SER A 17 -3.03 -3.51 -12.66
CA SER A 17 -4.18 -3.55 -11.76
C SER A 17 -5.28 -2.55 -12.12
N SER A 18 -6.50 -2.89 -11.73
CA SER A 18 -7.70 -2.09 -11.97
C SER A 18 -7.60 -0.71 -11.34
N ARG A 19 -8.31 0.28 -11.90
CA ARG A 19 -8.32 1.65 -11.37
C ARG A 19 -8.77 1.71 -9.89
N PRO A 20 -9.84 1.01 -9.46
CA PRO A 20 -10.22 1.00 -8.05
C PRO A 20 -9.11 0.49 -7.13
N ALA A 21 -8.44 -0.61 -7.48
CA ALA A 21 -7.36 -1.17 -6.67
C ALA A 21 -6.15 -0.22 -6.56
N VAL A 22 -5.76 0.39 -7.68
CA VAL A 22 -4.67 1.38 -7.72
C VAL A 22 -5.04 2.62 -6.89
N TYR A 23 -6.28 3.10 -7.00
CA TYR A 23 -6.74 4.27 -6.27
C TYR A 23 -6.87 4.01 -4.77
N ALA A 24 -7.30 2.80 -4.38
CA ALA A 24 -7.33 2.39 -2.99
C ALA A 24 -5.92 2.40 -2.39
N LEU A 25 -4.93 1.79 -3.06
CA LEU A 25 -3.53 1.82 -2.59
C LEU A 25 -2.98 3.25 -2.54
N TYR A 26 -3.27 4.07 -3.54
CA TYR A 26 -2.88 5.47 -3.57
C TYR A 26 -3.49 6.25 -2.40
N ARG A 27 -4.77 6.04 -2.12
CA ARG A 27 -5.46 6.66 -0.99
C ARG A 27 -4.90 6.19 0.33
N LEU A 28 -4.56 4.92 0.49
CA LEU A 28 -3.89 4.44 1.70
C LEU A 28 -2.54 5.15 1.90
N ILE A 29 -1.72 5.27 0.87
CA ILE A 29 -0.37 5.84 0.99
C ILE A 29 -0.41 7.35 1.21
N PHE A 30 -1.14 8.08 0.37
CA PHE A 30 -1.09 9.54 0.31
C PHE A 30 -2.27 10.23 1.01
N GLU A 31 -3.24 9.46 1.51
CA GLU A 31 -4.47 9.96 2.16
C GLU A 31 -5.24 10.94 1.27
N LYS A 32 -5.21 10.68 -0.04
CA LYS A 32 -5.80 11.50 -1.10
C LYS A 32 -6.56 10.65 -2.09
N GLU A 33 -7.58 11.25 -2.70
CA GLU A 33 -8.29 10.61 -3.80
C GLU A 33 -7.38 10.42 -5.01
N GLY A 34 -7.54 9.27 -5.67
CA GLY A 34 -6.72 8.89 -6.82
C GLY A 34 -7.12 9.63 -8.10
N ASP A 35 -6.12 9.90 -8.94
CA ASP A 35 -6.29 10.54 -10.23
C ASP A 35 -5.47 9.84 -11.33
N ARG A 36 -5.41 10.46 -12.53
CA ARG A 36 -4.64 9.93 -13.66
C ARG A 36 -3.13 9.80 -13.38
N THR A 37 -2.61 10.51 -12.39
CA THR A 37 -1.20 10.51 -11.99
C THR A 37 -0.88 9.47 -10.91
N SER A 38 -1.89 8.88 -10.26
CA SER A 38 -1.71 7.94 -9.14
C SER A 38 -0.72 6.81 -9.44
N ARG A 39 -0.77 6.20 -10.63
CA ARG A 39 0.18 5.14 -11.00
C ARG A 39 1.63 5.62 -11.04
N ARG A 40 1.87 6.83 -11.54
CA ARG A 40 3.21 7.42 -11.59
C ARG A 40 3.71 7.73 -10.19
N GLN A 41 2.86 8.31 -9.36
CA GLN A 41 3.21 8.66 -7.98
C GLN A 41 3.45 7.43 -7.11
N LEU A 42 2.62 6.40 -7.21
CA LEU A 42 2.81 5.12 -6.52
C LEU A 42 4.18 4.51 -6.82
N ARG A 43 4.59 4.46 -8.08
CA ARG A 43 5.93 3.96 -8.45
C ARG A 43 7.08 4.83 -7.92
N GLY A 44 6.82 6.08 -7.56
CA GLY A 44 7.79 6.97 -6.93
C GLY A 44 7.81 6.89 -5.40
N PHE A 45 6.88 6.15 -4.78
CA PHE A 45 6.81 6.02 -3.33
C PHE A 45 8.01 5.24 -2.79
N ARG A 46 8.66 5.80 -1.76
CA ARG A 46 9.92 5.32 -1.16
C ARG A 46 9.74 4.56 0.15
N GLY A 47 8.51 4.44 0.61
CA GLY A 47 8.19 3.85 1.89
C GLY A 47 7.77 4.89 2.92
N PHE A 48 7.18 4.40 4.00
CA PHE A 48 6.90 5.22 5.17
C PHE A 48 8.18 5.42 5.99
N ASP A 49 8.40 6.63 6.47
CA ASP A 49 9.56 7.00 7.29
C ASP A 49 9.22 7.01 8.78
N PHE A 50 8.55 5.94 9.23
CA PHE A 50 8.19 5.73 10.62
C PHE A 50 8.37 4.26 11.01
N ASN A 51 8.37 3.96 12.31
CA ASN A 51 8.51 2.61 12.84
C ASN A 51 7.24 2.12 13.54
N ASP A 52 7.20 0.85 13.90
CA ASP A 52 6.05 0.19 14.52
C ASP A 52 5.69 0.67 15.93
N ALA A 53 6.61 1.36 16.62
CA ALA A 53 6.39 1.98 17.92
C ALA A 53 5.93 3.45 17.84
N SER A 54 5.83 4.01 16.63
CA SER A 54 5.47 5.41 16.40
C SER A 54 3.95 5.63 16.44
N ASP A 55 3.55 6.84 16.85
CA ASP A 55 2.14 7.27 16.79
C ASP A 55 1.64 7.32 15.34
N GLU A 56 2.53 7.61 14.38
CA GLU A 56 2.25 7.59 12.95
C GLU A 56 1.83 6.19 12.48
N TYR A 57 2.49 5.12 12.96
CA TYR A 57 2.09 3.75 12.65
C TYR A 57 0.69 3.42 13.20
N GLY A 58 0.41 3.82 14.44
CA GLY A 58 -0.91 3.67 15.06
C GLY A 58 -2.00 4.39 14.28
N GLY A 59 -1.80 5.68 13.99
CA GLY A 59 -2.74 6.49 13.20
C GLY A 59 -2.93 5.96 11.78
N LYS A 60 -1.86 5.45 11.15
CA LYS A 60 -1.95 4.84 9.81
C LYS A 60 -2.73 3.55 9.83
N LEU A 61 -2.55 2.72 10.86
CA LEU A 61 -3.37 1.54 11.06
C LEU A 61 -4.82 1.96 11.20
N GLU A 62 -5.17 2.84 12.12
CA GLU A 62 -6.55 3.31 12.33
C GLU A 62 -7.18 3.84 11.04
N TYR A 63 -6.46 4.68 10.29
CA TYR A 63 -6.92 5.13 8.98
C TYR A 63 -7.19 3.96 8.03
N ALA A 64 -6.33 2.95 8.00
CA ALA A 64 -6.51 1.77 7.16
C ALA A 64 -7.79 0.96 7.48
N ALA A 65 -8.45 1.21 8.63
CA ALA A 65 -9.71 0.57 8.97
C ALA A 65 -10.87 0.94 8.04
N VAL A 66 -10.79 2.10 7.34
CA VAL A 66 -11.86 2.57 6.44
C VAL A 66 -11.97 1.75 5.16
N PHE A 67 -10.91 1.04 4.77
CA PHE A 67 -10.89 0.25 3.55
C PHE A 67 -11.66 -1.06 3.73
N SER A 68 -12.30 -1.54 2.67
CA SER A 68 -12.96 -2.85 2.71
C SER A 68 -11.95 -4.00 2.70
N ILE A 69 -12.37 -5.20 3.07
CA ILE A 69 -11.51 -6.38 2.93
C ILE A 69 -11.10 -6.60 1.46
N GLY A 70 -11.98 -6.32 0.50
CA GLY A 70 -11.69 -6.42 -0.92
C GLY A 70 -10.62 -5.43 -1.39
N ASP A 71 -10.63 -4.21 -0.84
CA ASP A 71 -9.59 -3.21 -1.09
C ASP A 71 -8.23 -3.69 -0.55
N LEU A 72 -8.21 -4.17 0.70
CA LEU A 72 -6.98 -4.66 1.34
C LEU A 72 -6.41 -5.89 0.61
N THR A 73 -7.26 -6.84 0.20
CA THR A 73 -6.85 -7.98 -0.63
C THR A 73 -6.25 -7.52 -1.95
N SER A 74 -6.88 -6.51 -2.59
CA SER A 74 -6.37 -5.95 -3.85
C SER A 74 -5.02 -5.25 -3.66
N MET A 75 -4.84 -4.54 -2.55
CA MET A 75 -3.55 -3.93 -2.19
C MET A 75 -2.47 -4.99 -1.95
N CYS A 76 -2.79 -6.06 -1.21
CA CYS A 76 -1.87 -7.18 -0.99
C CYS A 76 -1.43 -7.78 -2.33
N ASN A 77 -2.36 -8.04 -3.25
CA ASN A 77 -2.04 -8.55 -4.59
C ASN A 77 -1.18 -7.56 -5.41
N ILE A 78 -1.36 -6.25 -5.25
CA ILE A 78 -0.48 -5.26 -5.91
C ILE A 78 0.94 -5.32 -5.33
N LEU A 79 1.05 -5.42 -4.01
CA LEU A 79 2.33 -5.42 -3.28
C LEU A 79 3.02 -6.79 -3.26
N GLY A 80 2.39 -7.83 -3.83
CA GLY A 80 2.93 -9.20 -3.82
C GLY A 80 2.89 -9.87 -2.44
N LEU A 81 1.96 -9.45 -1.58
CA LEU A 81 1.80 -9.95 -0.21
C LEU A 81 0.76 -11.07 -0.15
N ASP A 82 0.90 -11.94 0.85
CA ASP A 82 -0.16 -12.87 1.22
C ASP A 82 -1.42 -12.11 1.66
N TYR A 83 -2.57 -12.54 1.14
CA TYR A 83 -3.88 -11.93 1.41
C TYR A 83 -4.80 -12.84 2.22
N THR A 84 -4.25 -13.83 2.93
CA THR A 84 -5.00 -14.63 3.89
C THR A 84 -5.03 -13.97 5.26
N GLY A 85 -6.09 -14.27 6.01
CA GLY A 85 -6.30 -13.76 7.36
C GLY A 85 -7.44 -12.74 7.47
N SER A 86 -7.53 -12.16 8.66
CA SER A 86 -8.48 -11.14 9.03
C SER A 86 -8.14 -9.78 8.42
N LYS A 87 -9.14 -8.89 8.40
CA LYS A 87 -8.98 -7.49 7.95
C LYS A 87 -7.83 -6.78 8.67
N GLU A 88 -7.67 -7.04 9.97
CA GLU A 88 -6.63 -6.44 10.80
C GLU A 88 -5.23 -6.92 10.38
N GLU A 89 -5.06 -8.23 10.18
CA GLU A 89 -3.79 -8.80 9.74
C GLU A 89 -3.37 -8.27 8.37
N LEU A 90 -4.32 -8.11 7.43
CA LEU A 90 -4.05 -7.52 6.13
C LEU A 90 -3.57 -6.07 6.24
N ARG A 91 -4.21 -5.24 7.08
CA ARG A 91 -3.80 -3.85 7.32
C ARG A 91 -2.38 -3.77 7.84
N GLN A 92 -2.08 -4.54 8.88
CA GLN A 92 -0.73 -4.59 9.47
C GLN A 92 0.31 -5.05 8.45
N ARG A 93 0.01 -6.09 7.67
CA ARG A 93 0.91 -6.61 6.64
C ARG A 93 1.20 -5.57 5.56
N ILE A 94 0.18 -4.87 5.07
CA ILE A 94 0.34 -3.82 4.06
C ILE A 94 1.21 -2.68 4.61
N ILE A 95 0.91 -2.15 5.80
CA ILE A 95 1.66 -1.01 6.35
C ILE A 95 3.11 -1.41 6.64
N ARG A 96 3.35 -2.59 7.21
CA ARG A 96 4.71 -3.12 7.44
C ARG A 96 5.50 -3.31 6.16
N ALA A 97 4.87 -3.79 5.09
CA ALA A 97 5.52 -3.91 3.79
C ALA A 97 5.88 -2.53 3.20
N LEU A 98 5.01 -1.53 3.40
CA LEU A 98 5.24 -0.16 2.95
C LEU A 98 6.27 0.59 3.81
N MET A 99 6.55 0.16 5.04
CA MET A 99 7.69 0.64 5.83
C MET A 99 9.01 0.02 5.34
N ASN A 100 9.02 -1.26 4.98
CA ASN A 100 10.22 -2.02 4.63
C ASN A 100 10.38 -2.23 3.10
N ILE A 101 10.30 -1.16 2.32
CA ILE A 101 10.46 -1.25 0.86
C ILE A 101 11.94 -1.46 0.53
N GLY A 102 12.28 -2.64 -0.01
CA GLY A 102 13.62 -2.94 -0.52
C GLY A 102 14.66 -3.22 0.56
N THR A 103 14.26 -3.92 1.63
CA THR A 103 15.15 -4.44 2.68
C THR A 103 15.25 -5.96 2.58
#